data_AF-A0A4Q7X163-F1
#
_entry.id   AF-A0A4Q7X163-F1
#
_cell.length_a   1.000
_cell.length_b   1.000
_cell.length_c   1.000
_cell.angle_alpha   90.00
_cell.angle_beta   90.00
_cell.angle_gamma   90.00
#
_symmetry.space_group_name_H-M   'P 1'
#
loop_
_entity.id
_entity.type
_entity.pdbx_description
1 polymer ?
#
loop_
_entity_poly.entity_id
_entity_poly.type
_entity_poly.pdbx_seq_one_letter_code
_entity_poly.pdbx_strand_id
1 'polypeptide(L)'
;MTVDTYWGQTDDELYERLGAALLGEGLGVSPDDRDSHRKFGRSWFANKTRELQRIVCHAEVVQGLLGTSTSDRVIDGGAVYELLQGHGHDPVSAAILAVLIARIGLGTFCATAPPKP
;
A
#
# COMPACT_ATOMS: atom_id res chain seq x y z
N MET A 1 -14.17 -0.08 -5.78
CA MET A 1 -13.70 0.79 -4.69
C MET A 1 -12.52 1.59 -5.23
N THR A 2 -12.44 2.89 -4.95
CA THR A 2 -11.31 3.73 -5.36
C THR A 2 -10.39 3.98 -4.18
N VAL A 3 -9.14 4.38 -4.46
CA VAL A 3 -8.13 4.72 -3.45
C VAL A 3 -8.63 5.81 -2.48
N ASP A 4 -9.55 6.66 -2.95
CA ASP A 4 -10.09 7.82 -2.20
C ASP A 4 -10.75 7.44 -0.88
N THR A 5 -11.37 6.26 -0.83
CA THR A 5 -12.12 5.78 0.35
C THR A 5 -11.20 5.51 1.55
N TYR A 6 -9.90 5.37 1.32
CA TYR A 6 -8.92 4.99 2.34
C TYR A 6 -8.10 6.17 2.87
N TRP A 7 -8.11 7.32 2.19
CA TRP A 7 -7.32 8.49 2.60
C TRP A 7 -7.70 9.06 3.97
N GLY A 8 -8.95 8.91 4.40
CA GLY A 8 -9.43 9.38 5.70
C GLY A 8 -9.11 8.46 6.88
N GLN A 9 -8.57 7.27 6.64
CA GLN A 9 -8.34 6.26 7.68
C GLN A 9 -6.93 6.38 8.27
N THR A 10 -6.74 6.05 9.53
CA THR A 10 -5.41 5.93 10.17
C THR A 10 -4.63 4.75 9.60
N ASP A 11 -3.29 4.77 9.71
CA ASP A 11 -2.46 3.64 9.25
C ASP A 11 -2.83 2.33 9.97
N ASP A 12 -3.20 2.40 11.24
CA ASP A 12 -3.68 1.26 12.01
C ASP A 12 -4.97 0.67 11.43
N GLU A 13 -5.94 1.50 11.06
CA GLU A 13 -7.17 1.05 10.40
C GLU A 13 -6.88 0.44 9.02
N LEU A 14 -5.89 0.99 8.30
CA LEU A 14 -5.44 0.44 7.03
C LEU A 14 -4.78 -0.94 7.21
N TYR A 15 -3.93 -1.12 8.23
CA TYR A 15 -3.34 -2.42 8.52
C TYR A 15 -4.38 -3.45 8.99
N GLU A 16 -5.35 -3.04 9.82
CA GLU A 16 -6.48 -3.90 10.21
C GLU A 16 -7.24 -4.40 8.98
N ARG A 17 -7.61 -3.49 8.07
CA ARG A 17 -8.33 -3.84 6.83
C ARG A 17 -7.50 -4.71 5.89
N LEU A 18 -6.21 -4.41 5.76
CA LEU A 18 -5.29 -5.22 4.96
C LEU A 18 -5.23 -6.64 5.53
N GLY A 19 -5.14 -6.78 6.85
CA GLY A 19 -5.11 -8.08 7.49
C GLY A 19 -6.39 -8.87 7.28
N ALA A 20 -7.55 -8.26 7.49
CA ALA A 20 -8.85 -8.87 7.24
C ALA A 20 -8.96 -9.36 5.78
N ALA A 21 -8.64 -8.49 4.81
CA ALA A 21 -8.70 -8.80 3.40
C ALA A 21 -7.80 -10.00 3.00
N LEU A 22 -6.57 -10.04 3.52
CA LEU A 22 -5.60 -11.10 3.22
C LEU A 22 -5.92 -12.44 3.87
N LEU A 23 -6.55 -12.42 5.06
CA LEU A 23 -7.00 -13.63 5.74
C LEU A 23 -8.30 -14.19 5.16
N GLY A 24 -8.96 -13.46 4.25
CA GLY A 24 -10.28 -13.81 3.73
C GLY A 24 -11.38 -13.64 4.79
N GLU A 25 -11.10 -12.89 5.85
CA GLU A 25 -12.01 -12.63 6.94
C GLU A 25 -12.68 -11.27 6.73
N GLY A 26 -13.95 -11.14 7.15
CA GLY A 26 -14.58 -9.82 7.23
C GLY A 26 -13.86 -8.93 8.27
N LEU A 27 -14.22 -7.65 8.32
CA LEU A 27 -13.80 -6.77 9.43
C LEU A 27 -14.14 -7.46 10.76
N GLY A 28 -13.13 -7.80 11.55
CA GLY A 28 -13.29 -8.56 12.80
C GLY A 28 -14.39 -7.99 13.68
N VAL A 29 -15.26 -8.86 14.19
CA VAL A 29 -16.43 -8.46 15.00
C VAL A 29 -16.03 -8.20 16.45
N SER A 30 -14.93 -8.79 16.92
CA SER A 30 -14.40 -8.59 18.26
C SER A 30 -13.13 -7.72 18.28
N PRO A 31 -12.84 -7.00 19.38
CA PRO A 31 -11.60 -6.24 19.53
C PRO A 31 -10.33 -7.08 19.36
N ASP A 32 -10.36 -8.35 19.79
CA ASP A 32 -9.22 -9.27 19.71
C ASP A 32 -8.90 -9.63 18.24
N ASP A 33 -9.94 -9.84 17.42
CA ASP A 33 -9.80 -10.08 15.99
C ASP A 33 -9.20 -8.86 15.28
N ARG A 34 -9.69 -7.66 15.62
CA ARG A 34 -9.20 -6.40 15.02
C ARG A 34 -7.73 -6.16 15.33
N ASP A 35 -7.29 -6.41 16.56
CA ASP A 35 -5.88 -6.30 16.93
C ASP A 35 -5.01 -7.37 16.25
N SER A 36 -5.54 -8.58 16.09
CA SER A 36 -4.89 -9.67 15.36
C SER A 36 -4.73 -9.34 13.87
N HIS A 37 -5.78 -8.84 13.23
CA HIS A 37 -5.77 -8.37 11.84
C HIS A 37 -4.78 -7.23 11.64
N ARG A 38 -4.77 -6.24 12.53
CA ARG A 38 -3.83 -5.11 12.48
C ARG A 38 -2.37 -5.58 12.55
N LYS A 39 -2.06 -6.45 13.51
CA LYS A 39 -0.70 -7.03 13.65
C LYS A 39 -0.32 -7.81 12.40
N PHE A 40 -1.23 -8.65 11.90
CA PHE A 40 -1.00 -9.43 10.69
C PHE A 40 -0.75 -8.53 9.47
N GLY A 41 -1.62 -7.56 9.21
CA GLY A 41 -1.49 -6.66 8.06
C GLY A 41 -0.20 -5.84 8.11
N ARG A 42 0.21 -5.36 9.29
CA ARG A 42 1.48 -4.66 9.48
C ARG A 42 2.68 -5.56 9.20
N SER A 43 2.69 -6.78 9.76
CA SER A 43 3.76 -7.76 9.54
C SER A 43 3.82 -8.19 8.06
N TRP A 44 2.68 -8.41 7.43
CA TRP A 44 2.60 -8.76 6.02
C TRP A 44 3.17 -7.65 5.15
N PHE A 45 2.76 -6.39 5.38
CA PHE A 45 3.26 -5.24 4.64
C PHE A 45 4.79 -5.13 4.75
N ALA A 46 5.32 -5.21 5.97
CA ALA A 46 6.76 -5.17 6.21
C ALA A 46 7.52 -6.31 5.49
N ASN A 47 6.97 -7.51 5.47
CA ASN A 47 7.56 -8.67 4.79
C ASN A 47 7.50 -8.54 3.26
N LYS A 48 6.45 -7.90 2.73
CA LYS A 48 6.22 -7.71 1.30
C LYS A 48 6.86 -6.44 0.74
N THR A 49 7.38 -5.55 1.59
CA THR A 49 8.01 -4.28 1.18
C THR A 49 8.99 -4.45 0.01
N ARG A 50 9.88 -5.44 0.04
CA ARG A 50 10.86 -5.64 -1.06
C ARG A 50 10.23 -6.04 -2.38
N GLU A 51 9.16 -6.83 -2.34
CA GLU A 51 8.41 -7.23 -3.53
C GLU A 51 7.63 -6.04 -4.10
N LEU A 52 6.95 -5.30 -3.22
CA LEU A 52 6.23 -4.07 -3.58
C LEU A 52 7.19 -3.02 -4.16
N GLN A 53 8.39 -2.86 -3.59
CA GLN A 53 9.42 -1.97 -4.15
C GLN A 53 9.84 -2.38 -5.56
N ARG A 54 9.95 -3.67 -5.88
CA ARG A 54 10.29 -4.10 -7.25
C ARG A 54 9.20 -3.74 -8.25
N ILE A 55 7.94 -3.86 -7.85
CA ILE A 55 6.80 -3.50 -8.67
C ILE A 55 6.76 -1.99 -8.85
N VAL A 56 6.74 -1.24 -7.74
CA VAL A 56 6.51 0.20 -7.70
C VAL A 56 7.70 1.01 -8.19
N CYS A 57 8.88 0.78 -7.61
CA CYS A 57 10.00 1.68 -7.80
C CYS A 57 10.66 1.56 -9.16
N HIS A 58 10.38 0.52 -9.95
CA HIS A 58 10.95 0.36 -11.30
C HIS A 58 9.96 0.69 -12.42
N ALA A 59 8.73 1.09 -12.08
CA ALA A 59 7.73 1.49 -13.05
C ALA A 59 8.01 2.90 -13.60
N GLU A 60 7.91 3.06 -14.92
CA GLU A 60 8.18 4.34 -15.60
C GLU A 60 7.32 5.48 -15.07
N VAL A 61 6.04 5.21 -14.78
CA VAL A 61 5.10 6.19 -14.21
C VAL A 61 5.57 6.71 -12.84
N VAL A 62 6.12 5.83 -12.00
CA VAL A 62 6.62 6.19 -10.66
C VAL A 62 7.94 6.94 -10.77
N GLN A 63 8.81 6.54 -11.69
CA GLN A 63 10.08 7.23 -11.95
C GLN A 63 9.87 8.69 -12.35
N GLY A 64 8.81 8.99 -13.11
CA GLY A 64 8.43 10.37 -13.44
C GLY A 64 7.94 11.21 -12.26
N LEU A 65 7.48 10.55 -11.17
CA LEU A 65 7.00 11.21 -9.95
C LEU A 65 8.13 11.40 -8.92
N LEU A 66 9.16 10.54 -8.95
CA LEU A 66 10.31 10.63 -8.05
C LEU A 66 11.08 11.95 -8.25
N GLY A 67 11.39 12.63 -7.15
CA GLY A 67 12.14 13.90 -7.18
C GLY A 67 11.30 15.14 -7.45
N THR A 68 9.98 14.99 -7.68
CA THR A 68 9.07 16.12 -7.65
C THR A 68 8.75 16.44 -6.19
N SER A 69 9.29 17.55 -5.67
CA SER A 69 9.09 17.97 -4.27
C SER A 69 7.64 18.34 -3.94
N THR A 70 6.78 18.34 -4.96
CA THR A 70 5.36 18.72 -4.94
C THR A 70 4.43 17.61 -5.43
N SER A 71 4.86 16.35 -5.54
CA SER A 71 3.93 15.28 -5.89
C SER A 71 2.82 15.19 -4.84
N ASP A 72 1.57 15.27 -5.29
CA ASP A 72 0.41 15.09 -4.44
C ASP A 72 0.31 13.62 -4.05
N ARG A 73 0.22 13.33 -2.75
CA ARG A 73 0.08 11.96 -2.24
C ARG A 73 -1.11 11.23 -2.86
N VAL A 74 -2.17 11.95 -3.21
CA VAL A 74 -3.35 11.41 -3.89
C VAL A 74 -2.98 10.93 -5.30
N ILE A 75 -2.19 11.72 -6.04
CA ILE A 75 -1.70 11.35 -7.37
C ILE A 75 -0.74 10.16 -7.28
N ASP A 76 0.20 10.18 -6.33
CA ASP A 76 1.11 9.06 -6.07
C ASP A 76 0.33 7.78 -5.74
N GLY A 77 -0.69 7.88 -4.88
CA GLY A 77 -1.55 6.76 -4.53
C GLY A 77 -2.34 6.23 -5.73
N GLY A 78 -2.85 7.11 -6.59
CA GLY A 78 -3.53 6.70 -7.83
C GLY A 78 -2.61 5.90 -8.75
N ALA A 79 -1.39 6.40 -9.00
CA ALA A 79 -0.41 5.72 -9.84
C ALA A 79 0.02 4.35 -9.27
N VAL A 80 0.25 4.28 -7.94
CA VAL A 80 0.60 3.03 -7.27
C VAL A 80 -0.57 2.03 -7.32
N TYR A 81 -1.81 2.51 -7.13
CA TYR A 81 -3.00 1.66 -7.20
C TYR A 81 -3.15 0.98 -8.57
N GLU A 82 -3.07 1.75 -9.66
CA GLU A 82 -3.16 1.20 -11.02
C GLU A 82 -2.06 0.18 -11.31
N LEU A 83 -0.84 0.46 -10.84
CA LEU A 83 0.29 -0.44 -11.01
C LEU A 83 0.12 -1.76 -10.25
N LEU A 84 -0.36 -1.71 -9.01
CA LEU A 84 -0.63 -2.91 -8.20
C LEU A 84 -1.79 -3.73 -8.78
N GLN A 85 -2.84 -3.08 -9.29
CA GLN A 85 -3.91 -3.75 -10.04
C GLN A 85 -3.35 -4.48 -11.28
N GLY A 86 -2.47 -3.83 -12.04
CA GLY A 86 -1.80 -4.44 -13.19
C GLY A 86 -0.93 -5.66 -12.85
N HIS A 87 -0.52 -5.81 -11.59
CA HIS A 87 0.24 -6.95 -11.07
C HIS A 87 -0.63 -8.00 -10.35
N GLY A 88 -1.96 -7.91 -10.46
CA GLY A 88 -2.88 -8.93 -9.97
C GLY A 88 -3.24 -8.83 -8.48
N HIS A 89 -2.90 -7.73 -7.80
CA HIS A 89 -3.44 -7.48 -6.47
C HIS A 89 -4.96 -7.26 -6.54
N ASP A 90 -5.70 -7.73 -5.54
CA ASP A 90 -7.14 -7.44 -5.47
C ASP A 90 -7.38 -5.93 -5.25
N PRO A 91 -8.54 -5.38 -5.69
CA PRO A 91 -8.82 -3.95 -5.61
C PRO A 91 -8.75 -3.35 -4.20
N VAL A 92 -9.08 -4.12 -3.16
CA VAL A 92 -9.09 -3.63 -1.78
C VAL A 92 -7.65 -3.53 -1.28
N SER A 93 -6.88 -4.61 -1.39
CA SER A 93 -5.48 -4.61 -0.96
C SER A 93 -4.66 -3.62 -1.78
N ALA A 94 -4.85 -3.54 -3.10
CA ALA A 94 -4.16 -2.56 -3.94
C ALA A 94 -4.42 -1.12 -3.47
N ALA A 95 -5.67 -0.77 -3.15
CA ALA A 95 -6.02 0.57 -2.68
C ALA A 95 -5.39 0.90 -1.31
N ILE A 96 -5.44 -0.05 -0.38
CA ILE A 96 -4.84 0.12 0.96
C ILE A 96 -3.33 0.27 0.87
N LEU A 97 -2.66 -0.60 0.10
CA LEU A 97 -1.21 -0.57 -0.12
C LEU A 97 -0.78 0.74 -0.78
N ALA A 98 -1.54 1.23 -1.76
CA ALA A 98 -1.26 2.49 -2.42
C ALA A 98 -1.29 3.68 -1.45
N VAL A 99 -2.29 3.76 -0.56
CA VAL A 99 -2.34 4.81 0.47
C VAL A 99 -1.17 4.70 1.44
N LEU A 100 -0.86 3.50 1.93
CA LEU A 100 0.27 3.28 2.84
C LEU A 100 1.61 3.71 2.19
N ILE A 101 1.86 3.31 0.94
CA ILE A 101 3.07 3.67 0.20
C ILE A 101 3.15 5.17 -0.05
N ALA A 102 2.05 5.80 -0.48
CA ALA A 102 2.03 7.23 -0.74
C ALA A 102 2.17 8.09 0.53
N ARG A 103 1.72 7.59 1.70
CA ARG A 103 1.96 8.24 3.01
C ARG A 103 3.41 8.18 3.44
N ILE A 104 4.09 7.06 3.19
CA ILE A 104 5.56 6.94 3.37
C ILE A 104 6.27 7.93 2.42
N GLY A 105 5.71 8.13 1.23
CA GLY A 105 6.24 8.95 0.15
C GLY A 105 7.14 8.13 -0.75
N LEU A 106 6.98 8.27 -2.07
CA LEU A 106 7.68 7.45 -3.06
C LEU A 106 9.21 7.55 -2.96
N GLY A 107 9.74 8.75 -2.70
CA GLY A 107 11.18 8.93 -2.49
C GLY A 107 11.73 8.10 -1.33
N THR A 108 11.08 8.17 -0.17
CA THR A 108 11.45 7.39 1.01
C THR A 108 11.25 5.89 0.78
N PHE A 109 10.12 5.51 0.19
CA PHE A 109 9.78 4.11 -0.08
C PHE A 109 10.78 3.47 -1.05
N CYS A 110 11.22 4.21 -2.07
CA CYS A 110 12.12 3.71 -3.10
C CYS A 110 13.61 3.90 -2.80
N ALA A 111 13.98 4.64 -1.75
CA ALA A 111 15.39 4.89 -1.37
C ALA A 111 16.19 3.60 -1.09
N THR A 112 15.51 2.52 -0.67
CA THR A 112 16.12 1.22 -0.36
C THR A 112 15.68 0.12 -1.31
N ALA A 113 15.11 0.48 -2.46
CA ALA A 113 14.61 -0.49 -3.42
C ALA A 113 15.75 -1.39 -3.93
N PRO A 114 15.51 -2.71 -4.07
CA PRO A 114 16.48 -3.60 -4.67
C PRO A 114 16.76 -3.20 -6.12
N PRO A 115 17.97 -3.47 -6.65
CA PRO A 115 18.31 -3.16 -8.04
C PRO A 115 17.33 -3.85 -9.00
N LYS A 116 17.14 -3.23 -10.17
CA LYS A 116 16.33 -3.81 -11.24
C LYS A 116 16.94 -5.17 -11.64
N PRO A 117 16.14 -6.24 -11.74
CA PRO A 117 16.63 -7.55 -12.19
C PRO A 117 17.15 -7.52 -13.62
#